data_AF-A0A376MV21-F1
#
_entry.id   AF-A0A376MV21-F1
#
_cell.length_a   1.000
_cell.length_b   1.000
_cell.length_c   1.000
_cell.angle_alpha   90.00
_cell.angle_beta   90.00
_cell.angle_gamma   90.00
#
_symmetry.space_group_name_H-M   'P 1'
#
loop_
_entity.id
_entity.type
_entity.pdbx_description
1 polymer ?
#
loop_
_entity_poly.entity_id
_entity_poly.type
_entity_poly.pdbx_seq_one_letter_code
_entity_poly.pdbx_strand_id
1 'polypeptide(L)'
;MDKVENGNIILHTNRTLEEVTGDQMGVTGVRLRDTQNSDNIESLDVAGLFVAIGHSPNTAIFEGQLELENGYIKVQSGIHGNATQTSIPGVFAAGDVMDHIYRPGYYICWYRLHGST
;
A
#
# COMPACT_ATOMS: atom_id res chain seq x y z
N MET A 1 -9.88 -15.21 16.40
CA MET A 1 -9.72 -16.49 15.68
C MET A 1 -11.05 -17.21 15.52
N ASP A 2 -12.03 -16.95 16.38
CA ASP A 2 -13.31 -17.67 16.47
C ASP A 2 -14.06 -17.86 15.14
N LYS A 3 -14.03 -16.89 14.21
CA LYS A 3 -14.67 -17.02 12.88
C LYS A 3 -13.89 -17.88 11.89
N VAL A 4 -12.57 -18.03 12.09
CA VAL A 4 -11.73 -18.97 11.33
C VAL A 4 -11.90 -20.38 11.89
N GLU A 5 -12.03 -20.49 13.22
CA GLU A 5 -12.19 -21.79 13.90
C GLU A 5 -13.61 -22.35 13.81
N ASN A 6 -14.64 -21.51 13.83
CA ASN A 6 -16.05 -21.93 13.91
C ASN A 6 -16.96 -21.27 12.86
N GLY A 7 -16.40 -20.56 11.88
CA GLY A 7 -17.15 -19.84 10.86
C GLY A 7 -16.84 -20.30 9.44
N ASN A 8 -17.17 -19.46 8.46
CA ASN A 8 -16.97 -19.69 7.04
C ASN A 8 -15.76 -18.94 6.47
N ILE A 9 -14.79 -18.58 7.32
CA ILE A 9 -13.57 -17.86 6.92
C ILE A 9 -12.41 -18.85 6.86
N ILE A 10 -11.73 -18.92 5.72
CA ILE A 10 -10.53 -19.73 5.52
C ILE A 10 -9.36 -18.77 5.29
N LEU A 11 -8.27 -18.96 6.04
CA LEU A 11 -7.05 -18.15 5.89
C LEU A 11 -6.04 -18.86 5.00
N HIS A 12 -5.66 -18.19 3.91
CA HIS A 12 -4.55 -18.58 3.04
C HIS A 12 -3.33 -17.71 3.36
N THR A 13 -2.59 -18.05 4.42
CA THR A 13 -1.39 -17.30 4.84
C THR A 13 -0.17 -17.70 3.99
N ASN A 14 0.84 -16.82 3.90
CA ASN A 14 2.04 -17.03 3.06
C ASN A 14 1.72 -17.22 1.58
N ARG A 15 0.70 -16.52 1.10
CA ARG A 15 0.25 -16.55 -0.29
C ARG A 15 0.27 -15.16 -0.90
N THR A 16 0.65 -15.09 -2.17
CA THR A 16 0.47 -13.91 -3.01
C THR A 16 -0.44 -14.24 -4.19
N LEU A 17 -1.30 -13.30 -4.57
CA LEU A 17 -2.15 -13.45 -5.74
C LEU A 17 -1.27 -13.42 -7.01
N GLU A 18 -1.33 -14.48 -7.81
CA GLU A 18 -0.60 -14.60 -9.07
C GLU A 18 -1.48 -14.25 -10.27
N GLU A 19 -2.70 -14.78 -10.29
CA GLU A 19 -3.61 -14.61 -11.42
C GLU A 19 -5.07 -14.62 -10.93
N VAL A 20 -5.93 -13.82 -11.58
CA VAL A 20 -7.38 -13.90 -11.43
C VAL A 20 -7.92 -14.58 -12.67
N THR A 21 -8.63 -15.69 -12.50
CA THR A 21 -9.21 -16.47 -13.60
C THR A 21 -10.71 -16.22 -13.73
N GLY A 22 -11.21 -16.28 -14.96
CA GLY A 22 -12.60 -15.96 -15.26
C GLY A 22 -12.91 -16.00 -16.74
N ASP A 23 -14.15 -15.72 -17.08
CA ASP A 23 -14.64 -15.60 -18.45
C ASP A 23 -15.39 -14.28 -18.66
N GLN A 24 -16.14 -14.16 -19.76
CA GLN A 24 -16.91 -12.96 -20.10
C GLN A 24 -18.01 -12.63 -19.07
N MET A 25 -18.40 -13.58 -18.23
CA MET A 25 -19.41 -13.42 -17.18
C MET A 25 -18.81 -13.00 -15.83
N GLY A 26 -17.48 -13.06 -15.68
CA GLY A 26 -16.77 -12.55 -14.50
C GLY A 26 -15.73 -13.52 -13.93
N VAL A 27 -15.34 -13.27 -12.68
CA VAL A 27 -14.33 -14.06 -11.95
C VAL A 27 -14.91 -15.42 -11.59
N THR A 28 -14.13 -16.47 -11.86
CA THR A 28 -14.46 -17.85 -11.47
C THR A 28 -13.41 -18.46 -10.55
N GLY A 29 -12.22 -17.85 -10.44
CA GLY A 29 -11.20 -18.32 -9.53
C GLY A 29 -10.01 -17.37 -9.38
N VAL A 30 -9.07 -17.79 -8.54
CA VAL A 30 -7.76 -17.14 -8.37
C VAL A 30 -6.68 -18.20 -8.27
N ARG A 31 -5.48 -17.85 -8.73
CA ARG A 31 -4.25 -18.62 -8.48
C ARG A 31 -3.40 -17.89 -7.47
N LEU A 32 -3.00 -18.60 -6.43
CA LEU A 32 -2.15 -18.09 -5.37
C LEU A 32 -0.81 -18.81 -5.41
N ARG A 33 0.26 -18.04 -5.23
CA ARG A 33 1.62 -18.55 -5.14
C ARG A 33 2.09 -18.56 -3.70
N ASP A 34 2.75 -19.63 -3.28
CA ASP A 34 3.42 -19.70 -1.99
C ASP A 34 4.60 -18.70 -1.91
N THR A 35 4.66 -17.92 -0.83
CA THR A 35 5.77 -16.97 -0.62
C THR A 35 7.02 -17.64 -0.06
N GLN A 36 6.94 -18.88 0.43
CA GLN A 36 8.05 -19.65 0.97
C GLN A 36 8.60 -20.66 -0.03
N ASN A 37 7.77 -21.13 -0.97
CA ASN A 37 8.17 -22.02 -2.06
C ASN A 37 7.54 -21.59 -3.39
N SER A 38 8.28 -20.83 -4.20
CA SER A 38 7.75 -20.22 -5.43
C SER A 38 7.20 -21.19 -6.48
N ASP A 39 7.54 -22.49 -6.41
CA ASP A 39 7.06 -23.52 -7.33
C ASP A 39 5.68 -24.07 -6.94
N ASN A 40 5.21 -23.77 -5.71
CA ASN A 40 3.92 -24.19 -5.20
C ASN A 40 2.84 -23.16 -5.54
N ILE A 41 1.92 -23.56 -6.42
CA ILE A 41 0.78 -22.74 -6.87
C ILE A 41 -0.51 -23.48 -6.53
N GLU A 42 -1.45 -22.80 -5.88
CA GLU A 42 -2.79 -23.31 -5.57
C GLU A 42 -3.85 -22.53 -6.37
N SER A 43 -4.87 -23.25 -6.86
CA SER A 43 -6.04 -22.65 -7.50
C SER A 43 -7.22 -22.69 -6.54
N LEU A 44 -7.95 -21.58 -6.43
CA LEU A 44 -9.17 -21.47 -5.64
C LEU A 44 -10.34 -21.08 -6.53
N ASP A 45 -11.41 -21.86 -6.48
CA ASP A 45 -12.67 -21.53 -7.13
C ASP A 45 -13.42 -20.51 -6.27
N VAL A 46 -13.52 -19.28 -6.77
CA VAL A 46 -14.18 -18.17 -6.08
C VAL A 46 -15.00 -17.36 -7.08
N ALA A 47 -16.21 -16.98 -6.67
CA ALA A 47 -17.10 -16.16 -7.52
C ALA A 47 -16.74 -14.67 -7.53
N GLY A 48 -15.76 -14.25 -6.73
CA GLY A 48 -15.36 -12.85 -6.62
C GLY A 48 -14.12 -12.63 -5.76
N LEU A 49 -13.41 -11.55 -6.03
CA LEU A 49 -12.19 -11.13 -5.33
C LEU A 49 -12.35 -9.69 -4.85
N PHE A 50 -12.10 -9.47 -3.55
CA PHE A 50 -12.01 -8.14 -2.97
C PHE A 50 -10.55 -7.84 -2.60
N VAL A 51 -9.93 -6.89 -3.31
CA VAL A 51 -8.51 -6.53 -3.08
C VAL A 51 -8.44 -5.45 -2.00
N ALA A 52 -7.89 -5.80 -0.83
CA ALA A 52 -7.78 -4.93 0.33
C ALA A 52 -6.33 -4.74 0.80
N ILE A 53 -5.41 -4.48 -0.15
CA ILE A 53 -3.97 -4.26 0.13
C ILE A 53 -3.63 -2.83 0.59
N GLY A 54 -4.64 -1.97 0.76
CA GLY A 54 -4.50 -0.56 1.14
C GLY A 54 -4.70 0.41 -0.03
N HIS A 55 -4.55 1.70 0.25
CA HIS A 55 -4.66 2.77 -0.74
C HIS A 55 -3.28 3.17 -1.26
N SER A 56 -3.16 3.34 -2.58
CA SER A 56 -2.02 4.04 -3.17
C SER A 56 -2.14 5.53 -2.85
N PRO A 57 -1.14 6.15 -2.21
CA PRO A 57 -1.13 7.59 -1.99
C PRO A 57 -1.02 8.33 -3.33
N ASN A 58 -1.62 9.52 -3.43
CA ASN A 58 -1.62 10.35 -4.65
C ASN A 58 -0.26 11.02 -4.89
N THR A 59 0.77 10.24 -5.15
CA THR A 59 2.17 10.69 -5.20
C THR A 59 2.83 10.47 -6.56
N ALA A 60 2.11 9.92 -7.54
CA ALA A 60 2.62 9.66 -8.88
C ALA A 60 3.24 10.92 -9.54
N ILE A 61 2.70 12.11 -9.25
CA ILE A 61 3.24 13.39 -9.76
C ILE A 61 4.62 13.76 -9.19
N PHE A 62 5.05 13.12 -8.10
CA PHE A 62 6.33 13.35 -7.44
C PHE A 62 7.37 12.25 -7.74
N GLU A 63 7.01 11.25 -8.56
CA GLU A 63 7.95 10.22 -9.00
C GLU A 63 9.16 10.85 -9.71
N GLY A 64 10.36 10.40 -9.34
CA GLY A 64 11.62 10.94 -9.84
C GLY A 64 12.01 12.32 -9.30
N GLN A 65 11.15 12.97 -8.49
CA GLN A 65 11.45 14.25 -7.84
C GLN A 65 11.68 14.10 -6.34
N LEU A 66 10.89 13.26 -5.66
CA LEU A 66 11.02 12.98 -4.23
C LEU A 66 11.36 11.50 -4.00
N GLU A 67 12.04 11.20 -2.91
CA GLU A 67 12.20 9.81 -2.46
C GLU A 67 10.83 9.25 -2.04
N LEU A 68 10.44 8.14 -2.66
CA LEU A 68 9.22 7.40 -2.35
C LEU A 68 9.56 6.01 -1.82
N GLU A 69 8.77 5.53 -0.86
CA GLU A 69 8.82 4.16 -0.34
C GLU A 69 7.41 3.55 -0.46
N ASN A 70 7.26 2.54 -1.31
CA ASN A 70 5.97 1.90 -1.63
C ASN A 70 4.87 2.91 -2.03
N GLY A 71 5.28 3.96 -2.76
CA GLY A 71 4.40 5.06 -3.17
C GLY A 71 4.28 6.18 -2.14
N TYR A 72 4.66 6.02 -0.88
CA TYR A 72 4.57 7.09 0.12
C TYR A 72 5.79 8.00 0.04
N ILE A 73 5.62 9.31 0.22
CA ILE A 73 6.74 10.26 0.31
C ILE A 73 7.50 9.97 1.59
N LYS A 74 8.79 9.66 1.44
CA LYS A 74 9.67 9.44 2.57
C LYS A 74 9.98 10.77 3.24
N VAL A 75 9.83 10.80 4.57
CA VAL A 75 10.15 11.97 5.40
C VAL A 75 11.21 11.63 6.44
N GLN A 76 11.91 12.64 6.95
CA GLN A 76 13.00 12.49 7.91
C GLN A 76 12.57 11.78 9.21
N SER A 77 11.33 12.00 9.66
CA SER A 77 10.77 11.48 10.91
C SER A 77 11.62 11.84 12.16
N GLY A 78 11.29 11.26 13.32
CA GLY A 78 12.00 11.47 14.58
C GLY A 78 11.55 12.69 15.41
N ILE A 79 12.25 12.95 16.52
CA ILE A 79 11.86 13.94 17.55
C ILE A 79 12.76 15.19 17.61
N HIS A 80 13.71 15.33 16.70
CA HIS A 80 14.75 16.38 16.73
C HIS A 80 14.50 17.53 15.72
N GLY A 81 13.24 17.72 15.29
CA GLY A 81 12.84 18.73 14.31
C GLY A 81 12.90 18.23 12.86
N ASN A 82 12.26 18.96 11.93
CA ASN A 82 12.13 18.61 10.50
C ASN A 82 11.54 17.22 10.20
N ALA A 83 10.77 16.65 11.12
CA ALA A 83 10.22 15.29 10.98
C ALA A 83 9.40 15.06 9.69
N THR A 84 8.82 16.10 9.11
CA THR A 84 8.03 16.05 7.87
C THR A 84 8.83 16.39 6.61
N GLN A 85 10.13 16.67 6.73
CA GLN A 85 10.96 17.08 5.60
C GLN A 85 11.21 15.90 4.66
N THR A 86 11.04 16.15 3.36
CA THR A 86 11.28 15.16 2.30
C THR A 86 12.76 15.10 1.90
N SER A 87 13.09 14.36 0.83
CA SER A 87 14.43 14.35 0.23
C SER A 87 14.88 15.70 -0.32
N ILE A 88 13.96 16.64 -0.60
CA ILE A 88 14.29 18.00 -1.05
C ILE A 88 14.20 18.97 0.15
N PRO A 89 15.29 19.67 0.52
CA PRO A 89 15.25 20.69 1.55
C PRO A 89 14.21 21.78 1.25
N GLY A 90 13.37 22.10 2.24
CA GLY A 90 12.29 23.08 2.09
C GLY A 90 10.97 22.51 1.54
N VAL A 91 10.93 21.23 1.17
CA VAL A 91 9.73 20.50 0.77
C VAL A 91 9.35 19.53 1.89
N PHE A 92 8.10 19.59 2.35
CA PHE A 92 7.60 18.83 3.49
C PHE A 92 6.32 18.07 3.10
N ALA A 93 6.18 16.83 3.58
CA ALA A 93 5.01 15.99 3.37
C ALA A 93 4.30 15.70 4.70
N ALA A 94 2.96 15.70 4.70
CA ALA A 94 2.14 15.42 5.87
C ALA A 94 0.88 14.61 5.51
N GLY A 95 0.34 13.90 6.50
CA GLY A 95 -0.85 13.08 6.33
C GLY A 95 -0.60 11.80 5.52
N ASP A 96 -1.65 11.29 4.88
CA ASP A 96 -1.66 9.95 4.28
C ASP A 96 -0.64 9.75 3.14
N VAL A 97 -0.06 10.83 2.60
CA VAL A 97 1.01 10.70 1.58
C VAL A 97 2.35 10.26 2.16
N MET A 98 2.57 10.39 3.48
CA MET A 98 3.82 9.97 4.15
C MET A 98 3.62 8.95 5.28
N ASP A 99 2.36 8.67 5.66
CA ASP A 99 2.01 7.76 6.74
C ASP A 99 1.22 6.54 6.23
N HIS A 100 1.89 5.39 6.19
CA HIS A 100 1.28 4.11 5.80
C HIS A 100 0.63 3.35 6.98
N ILE A 101 0.77 3.83 8.22
CA ILE A 101 0.42 3.12 9.45
C ILE A 101 -0.89 3.66 10.05
N TYR A 102 -1.01 4.97 10.30
CA TYR A 102 -2.16 5.52 11.04
C TYR A 102 -3.31 6.04 10.15
N ARG A 103 -3.04 6.35 8.87
CA ARG A 103 -4.02 6.77 7.82
C ARG A 103 -5.24 7.58 8.30
N PRO A 104 -5.08 8.72 9.00
CA PRO A 104 -6.19 9.53 9.45
C PRO A 104 -6.70 10.46 8.32
N GLY A 105 -7.12 9.94 7.16
CA GLY A 105 -8.04 10.59 6.21
C GLY A 105 -7.78 12.03 5.72
N TYR A 106 -6.58 12.59 5.85
CA TYR A 106 -6.27 13.96 5.41
C TYR A 106 -4.98 14.01 4.58
N TYR A 107 -5.06 14.59 3.38
CA TYR A 107 -3.93 14.78 2.45
C TYR A 107 -3.44 16.22 2.50
N ILE A 108 -2.16 16.47 2.86
CA ILE A 108 -1.55 17.81 2.77
C ILE A 108 -0.06 17.71 2.39
N CYS A 109 0.33 18.34 1.28
CA CYS A 109 1.73 18.63 0.93
C CYS A 109 1.90 20.16 0.86
N TRP A 110 2.92 20.72 1.52
CA TRP A 110 3.21 22.18 1.48
C TRP A 110 4.63 22.44 0.96
N TYR A 111 4.75 23.49 0.15
CA TYR A 111 6.02 24.13 -0.17
C TYR A 111 6.21 25.37 0.71
N ARG A 112 7.35 25.49 1.40
CA ARG A 112 7.74 26.76 2.02
C ARG A 112 8.60 27.53 1.03
N LEU A 113 7.99 28.48 0.30
CA LEU A 113 8.73 29.50 -0.43
C LEU A 113 9.57 30.30 0.59
N HIS A 114 10.87 30.03 0.66
CA HIS A 114 11.78 30.92 1.35
C HIS A 114 11.94 32.15 0.47
N GLY A 115 11.25 33.23 0.82
CA GLY A 115 11.62 34.57 0.36
C GLY A 115 13.01 34.86 0.89
N SER A 116 13.95 35.12 -0.01
CA SER A 116 15.23 35.71 0.34
C SER A 116 15.01 37.05 1.05
N THR A 117 15.59 37.17 2.23
CA THR A 117 16.05 38.46 2.79
C THR A 117 17.53 38.33 3.05
#